data_AF-F6I2R1-F1
#
_entry.id   AF-F6I2R1-F1
#
_cell.length_a   1.000
_cell.length_b   1.000
_cell.length_c   1.000
_cell.angle_alpha   90.00
_cell.angle_beta   90.00
_cell.angle_gamma   90.00
#
_symmetry.space_group_name_H-M   'P 1'
#
loop_
_entity.id
_entity.type
_entity.pdbx_description
1 polymer ?
#
loop_
_entity_poly.entity_id
_entity_poly.type
_entity_poly.pdbx_seq_one_letter_code
_entity_poly.pdbx_strand_id
1 'polypeptide(L)'
;MDMPKEIFLKDYKLPDYYFDTMDLNFFCWVRRKQLSIQKRIVLPRIEGSPFPLVLDGVDLKLVSVKVNSKELKKEDYVLSSCHLTLPSLPSGHGDLEGGKHYAIWEDPFKKPCYLFALVVGQLESRDNTFVARSGRTISLRIWTPTQDVPRTVHAMYSLKASMKWDEDVFALEYDLDLFNIVAVPDFNMGDMENKSMNIFNSKLVLASPETATDADYATILGVIGHEYFHN
;
A
#
# COMPACT_ATOMS: atom_id res chain seq x y z
N MET A 1 -11.37 13.33 22.32
CA MET A 1 -11.48 12.22 21.36
C MET A 1 -12.79 11.53 21.63
N ASP A 2 -13.61 11.32 20.61
CA ASP A 2 -14.75 10.41 20.76
C ASP A 2 -14.21 9.02 21.12
N MET A 3 -14.82 8.39 22.12
CA MET A 3 -14.45 7.03 22.50
C MET A 3 -14.76 6.09 21.33
N PRO A 4 -13.92 5.06 21.08
CA PRO A 4 -14.25 4.03 20.10
C PRO A 4 -15.61 3.44 20.43
N LYS A 5 -16.50 3.40 19.44
CA LYS A 5 -17.80 2.75 19.58
C LYS A 5 -17.68 1.29 19.18
N GLU A 6 -18.46 0.42 19.81
CA GLU A 6 -18.58 -0.97 19.39
C GLU A 6 -19.12 -1.02 17.96
N ILE A 7 -18.48 -1.85 17.13
CA ILE A 7 -18.87 -2.07 15.73
C ILE A 7 -19.44 -3.48 15.64
N PHE A 8 -20.70 -3.60 15.21
CA PHE A 8 -21.34 -4.90 15.02
C PHE A 8 -21.42 -5.26 13.54
N LEU A 9 -21.10 -6.51 13.21
CA LEU A 9 -21.16 -7.03 11.83
C LEU A 9 -22.54 -6.82 11.18
N LYS A 10 -23.62 -6.96 11.96
CA LYS A 10 -25.02 -6.78 11.50
C LYS A 10 -25.34 -5.35 11.04
N ASP A 11 -24.54 -4.36 11.45
CA ASP A 11 -24.77 -2.95 11.15
C ASP A 11 -24.01 -2.50 9.90
N TYR A 12 -23.31 -3.42 9.20
CA TYR A 12 -22.62 -3.14 7.95
C TYR A 12 -23.57 -2.52 6.91
N LYS A 13 -23.09 -1.45 6.28
CA LYS A 13 -23.73 -0.81 5.14
C LYS A 13 -22.69 -0.52 4.07
N LEU A 14 -23.13 -0.60 2.81
CA LEU A 14 -22.33 -0.14 1.68
C LEU A 14 -22.03 1.36 1.81
N PRO A 15 -20.85 1.82 1.39
CA PRO A 15 -20.48 3.22 1.44
C PRO A 15 -21.37 4.05 0.49
N ASP A 16 -21.63 5.30 0.86
CA ASP A 16 -22.45 6.21 0.05
C ASP A 16 -21.71 6.77 -1.18
N TYR A 17 -20.38 6.65 -1.18
CA TYR A 17 -19.50 7.10 -2.25
C TYR A 17 -18.48 6.02 -2.60
N TYR A 18 -18.15 5.95 -3.89
CA TYR A 18 -17.06 5.13 -4.40
C TYR A 18 -15.92 6.01 -4.90
N PHE A 19 -14.70 5.51 -4.74
CA PHE A 19 -13.50 6.10 -5.30
C PHE A 19 -13.08 5.24 -6.48
N ASP A 20 -13.05 5.83 -7.67
CA ASP A 20 -12.63 5.10 -8.87
C ASP A 20 -11.11 5.13 -9.04
N THR A 21 -10.51 6.30 -8.80
CA THR A 21 -9.07 6.56 -8.94
C THR A 21 -8.55 7.47 -7.82
N MET A 22 -7.28 7.29 -7.43
CA MET A 22 -6.60 8.06 -6.38
C MET A 22 -5.19 8.47 -6.83
N ASP A 23 -4.90 9.77 -6.86
CA ASP A 23 -3.60 10.33 -7.24
C ASP A 23 -2.84 10.81 -5.98
N LEU A 24 -1.86 10.05 -5.51
CA LEU A 24 -1.13 10.40 -4.29
C LEU A 24 0.22 11.07 -4.60
N ASN A 25 0.43 12.27 -4.06
CA ASN A 25 1.68 13.02 -4.22
C ASN A 25 2.38 13.20 -2.86
N PHE A 26 3.50 12.52 -2.66
CA PHE A 26 4.30 12.61 -1.43
C PHE A 26 5.51 13.51 -1.61
N PHE A 27 5.69 14.47 -0.71
CA PHE A 27 6.90 15.30 -0.60
C PHE A 27 7.63 14.97 0.71
N CYS A 28 8.70 14.19 0.60
CA CYS A 28 9.52 13.79 1.74
C CYS A 28 10.72 14.75 1.91
N TRP A 29 10.70 15.60 2.95
CA TRP A 29 11.84 16.43 3.35
C TRP A 29 12.43 15.94 4.66
N VAL A 30 13.73 16.19 4.88
CA VAL A 30 14.48 15.79 6.09
C VAL A 30 13.84 16.28 7.40
N ARG A 31 13.10 17.40 7.37
CA ARG A 31 12.47 18.02 8.57
C ARG A 31 10.95 18.22 8.49
N ARG A 32 10.33 17.92 7.35
CA ARG A 32 8.88 18.05 7.13
C ARG A 32 8.43 16.98 6.16
N LYS A 33 7.43 16.20 6.51
CA LYS A 33 6.72 15.36 5.55
C LYS A 33 5.48 16.13 5.12
N GLN A 34 5.33 16.38 3.83
CA GLN A 34 4.11 16.95 3.28
C GLN A 34 3.49 15.91 2.37
N LEU A 35 2.29 15.48 2.70
CA LEU A 35 1.46 14.65 1.85
C LEU A 35 0.45 15.56 1.14
N SER A 36 0.45 15.53 -0.18
CA SER A 36 -0.61 16.09 -1.00
C SER A 36 -1.42 14.93 -1.58
N ILE A 37 -2.64 14.77 -1.08
CA ILE A 37 -3.58 13.81 -1.66
C ILE A 37 -4.33 14.55 -2.77
N GLN A 38 -4.20 14.08 -4.01
CA GLN A 38 -4.96 14.57 -5.14
C GLN A 38 -6.00 13.50 -5.49
N LYS A 39 -7.29 13.85 -5.42
CA LYS A 39 -8.36 12.90 -5.71
C LYS A 39 -8.95 13.24 -7.05
N ARG A 40 -9.02 12.27 -7.96
CA ARG A 40 -9.45 12.52 -9.33
C ARG A 40 -10.97 12.39 -9.48
N ILE A 41 -11.58 11.32 -8.96
CA ILE A 41 -13.02 11.08 -9.13
C ILE A 41 -13.64 10.45 -7.87
N VAL A 42 -14.64 11.14 -7.31
CA VAL A 42 -15.53 10.60 -6.28
C VAL A 42 -16.92 10.50 -6.89
N LEU A 43 -17.50 9.30 -6.90
CA LEU A 43 -18.82 9.06 -7.47
C LEU A 43 -19.81 8.73 -6.35
N PRO A 44 -20.97 9.41 -6.28
CA PRO A 44 -22.02 8.99 -5.37
C PRO A 44 -22.54 7.62 -5.82
N ARG A 45 -22.82 6.72 -4.86
CA ARG A 45 -23.43 5.42 -5.13
C ARG A 45 -24.83 5.56 -5.73
N ILE A 46 -25.56 6.60 -5.31
CA ILE A 46 -26.88 6.96 -5.82
C ILE A 46 -26.81 8.41 -6.32
N GLU A 47 -27.08 8.62 -7.60
CA GLU A 47 -27.06 9.95 -8.20
C GLU A 47 -28.10 10.87 -7.53
N GLY A 48 -27.71 12.10 -7.21
CA GLY A 48 -28.55 13.04 -6.46
C GLY A 48 -28.70 12.72 -4.96
N SER A 49 -27.93 11.76 -4.43
CA SER A 49 -27.93 11.44 -3.00
C SER A 49 -27.57 12.67 -2.14
N PRO A 50 -28.35 12.97 -1.07
CA PRO A 50 -28.09 14.08 -0.17
C PRO A 50 -27.06 13.74 0.92
N PHE A 51 -26.46 12.54 0.91
CA PHE A 51 -25.54 12.13 1.97
C PHE A 51 -24.24 12.93 1.89
N PRO A 52 -23.73 13.45 3.01
CA PRO A 52 -22.45 14.17 3.02
C PRO A 52 -21.30 13.22 2.71
N LEU A 53 -20.25 13.71 2.03
CA LEU A 53 -19.01 12.95 1.90
C LEU A 53 -18.22 13.08 3.21
N VAL A 54 -18.05 11.96 3.91
CA VAL A 54 -17.23 11.86 5.13
C VAL A 54 -15.94 11.13 4.79
N LEU A 55 -14.81 11.75 5.09
CA LEU A 55 -13.47 11.20 4.86
C LEU A 55 -12.76 11.00 6.20
N ASP A 56 -12.27 9.78 6.44
CA ASP A 56 -11.47 9.48 7.63
C ASP A 56 -10.07 10.11 7.53
N GLY A 57 -9.59 10.67 8.63
CA GLY A 57 -8.26 11.27 8.75
C GLY A 57 -7.92 11.62 10.20
N VAL A 58 -6.88 10.99 10.73
CA VAL A 58 -6.43 11.13 12.13
C VAL A 58 -5.02 11.72 12.16
N ASP A 59 -4.78 12.65 13.09
CA ASP A 59 -3.48 13.33 13.28
C ASP A 59 -2.94 14.05 12.01
N LEU A 60 -3.86 14.52 11.16
CA LEU A 60 -3.55 15.27 9.95
C LEU A 60 -3.79 16.77 10.14
N LYS A 61 -2.80 17.58 9.76
CA LYS A 61 -2.99 19.03 9.59
C LYS A 61 -3.55 19.32 8.20
N LEU A 62 -4.82 19.70 8.13
CA LEU A 62 -5.43 20.14 6.88
C LEU A 62 -4.79 21.45 6.39
N VAL A 63 -4.24 21.45 5.16
CA VAL A 63 -3.63 22.64 4.54
C VAL A 63 -4.63 23.38 3.66
N SER A 64 -5.31 22.65 2.77
CA SER A 64 -6.32 23.20 1.84
C SER A 64 -7.25 22.07 1.38
N VAL A 65 -8.49 22.41 0.99
CA VAL A 65 -9.41 21.50 0.30
C VAL A 65 -9.80 22.14 -1.03
N LYS A 66 -9.76 21.37 -2.11
CA LYS A 66 -10.22 21.79 -3.43
C LYS A 66 -11.21 20.78 -3.97
N VAL A 67 -12.30 21.25 -4.56
CA VAL A 67 -13.26 20.42 -5.29
C VAL A 67 -13.47 21.06 -6.66
N ASN A 68 -13.24 20.29 -7.73
CA ASN A 68 -13.31 20.75 -9.12
C ASN A 68 -12.50 22.03 -9.35
N SER A 69 -11.24 22.03 -8.88
CA SER A 69 -10.31 23.16 -8.92
C SER A 69 -10.71 24.40 -8.11
N LYS A 70 -11.89 24.43 -7.47
CA LYS A 70 -12.32 25.50 -6.57
C LYS A 70 -11.85 25.20 -5.15
N GLU A 71 -11.09 26.13 -4.59
CA GLU A 71 -10.68 26.07 -3.19
C GLU A 71 -11.87 26.34 -2.26
N LEU A 72 -12.07 25.46 -1.28
CA LEU A 72 -13.13 25.56 -0.30
C LEU A 72 -12.69 26.42 0.88
N LYS A 73 -13.60 27.24 1.39
CA LYS A 73 -13.41 28.00 2.61
C LYS A 73 -13.76 27.15 3.82
N LYS A 74 -13.32 27.58 5.01
CA LYS A 74 -13.58 26.88 6.28
C LYS A 74 -15.07 26.72 6.62
N GLU A 75 -15.92 27.55 6.04
CA GLU A 75 -17.39 27.48 6.17
C GLU A 75 -18.03 26.39 5.28
N ASP A 76 -17.31 25.91 4.27
CA ASP A 76 -17.80 24.93 3.30
C ASP A 76 -17.59 23.47 3.75
N TYR A 77 -16.90 23.24 4.87
CA TYR A 77 -16.59 21.92 5.39
C TYR A 77 -16.57 21.85 6.93
N VAL A 78 -16.78 20.66 7.47
CA VAL A 78 -16.65 20.39 8.91
C VAL A 78 -15.43 19.53 9.13
N LEU A 79 -14.50 20.01 9.97
CA LEU A 79 -13.29 19.27 10.35
C LEU A 79 -13.39 18.84 11.82
N SER A 80 -13.22 17.54 12.06
CA SER A 80 -13.10 16.94 13.39
C SER A 80 -11.70 16.34 13.57
N SER A 81 -11.43 15.73 14.74
CA SER A 81 -10.13 15.08 15.00
C SER A 81 -9.89 13.82 14.16
N CYS A 82 -10.96 13.23 13.60
CA CYS A 82 -10.92 11.96 12.88
C CYS A 82 -11.59 12.00 11.50
N HIS A 83 -12.28 13.08 11.15
CA HIS A 83 -13.01 13.19 9.89
C HIS A 83 -12.94 14.58 9.28
N LEU A 84 -12.91 14.62 7.95
CA LEU A 84 -13.29 15.76 7.11
C LEU A 84 -14.65 15.47 6.46
N THR A 85 -15.64 16.33 6.72
CA THR A 85 -16.98 16.19 6.16
C THR A 85 -17.28 17.32 5.18
N LEU A 86 -17.69 16.95 3.97
CA LEU A 86 -18.16 17.83 2.90
C LEU A 86 -19.69 17.69 2.79
N PRO A 87 -20.48 18.69 3.23
CA PRO A 87 -21.93 18.59 3.27
C PRO A 87 -22.58 18.47 1.88
N SER A 88 -21.94 19.02 0.85
CA SER A 88 -22.40 18.92 -0.54
C SER A 88 -21.21 18.99 -1.50
N LEU A 89 -21.24 18.20 -2.57
CA LEU A 89 -20.23 18.20 -3.62
C LEU A 89 -20.78 18.87 -4.89
N PRO A 90 -20.10 19.87 -5.47
CA PRO A 90 -20.42 20.39 -6.80
C PRO A 90 -20.05 19.39 -7.91
N SER A 91 -20.75 19.44 -9.05
CA SER A 91 -20.49 18.62 -10.25
C SER A 91 -19.39 19.24 -11.14
N GLY A 92 -18.42 18.45 -11.68
CA GLY A 92 -17.39 18.93 -12.62
C GLY A 92 -16.02 18.18 -12.60
N HIS A 93 -15.09 18.52 -13.52
CA HIS A 93 -13.71 17.96 -13.64
C HIS A 93 -12.64 19.07 -13.88
N GLY A 94 -11.35 18.84 -13.55
CA GLY A 94 -10.23 19.77 -13.84
C GLY A 94 -8.81 19.17 -13.70
N ASP A 95 -7.78 19.82 -14.29
CA ASP A 95 -6.37 19.34 -14.45
C ASP A 95 -5.30 20.20 -13.76
N LEU A 96 -4.09 19.66 -13.48
CA LEU A 96 -2.91 20.39 -12.93
C LEU A 96 -1.50 19.81 -13.30
N GLU A 97 -0.48 20.69 -13.31
CA GLU A 97 0.94 20.49 -13.71
C GLU A 97 1.97 20.57 -12.56
N GLY A 98 3.20 20.04 -12.77
CA GLY A 98 4.42 20.60 -12.16
C GLY A 98 5.62 19.65 -11.93
N GLY A 99 6.75 19.92 -12.60
CA GLY A 99 7.98 19.10 -12.59
C GLY A 99 8.92 19.26 -11.38
N LYS A 100 9.39 18.10 -10.88
CA LYS A 100 10.53 17.81 -9.97
C LYS A 100 11.05 16.41 -10.32
N HIS A 101 12.11 15.88 -9.69
CA HIS A 101 12.41 14.45 -9.80
C HIS A 101 11.39 13.67 -8.97
N TYR A 102 10.61 12.82 -9.61
CA TYR A 102 9.54 12.04 -9.02
C TYR A 102 9.59 10.63 -9.63
N ALA A 103 9.01 9.66 -8.94
CA ALA A 103 8.65 8.37 -9.52
C ALA A 103 7.12 8.30 -9.56
N ILE A 104 6.55 7.98 -10.72
CA ILE A 104 5.12 7.69 -10.85
C ILE A 104 5.00 6.18 -10.85
N TRP A 105 4.19 5.66 -9.92
CA TRP A 105 3.79 4.27 -9.88
C TRP A 105 2.29 4.22 -10.15
N GLU A 106 1.90 3.47 -11.17
CA GLU A 106 0.51 3.20 -11.50
C GLU A 106 0.23 1.73 -11.19
N ASP A 107 -0.72 1.48 -10.28
CA ASP A 107 -1.24 0.14 -10.06
C ASP A 107 -2.52 -0.01 -10.90
N PRO A 108 -2.53 -0.91 -11.90
CA PRO A 108 -3.67 -1.07 -12.80
C PRO A 108 -4.87 -1.75 -12.14
N PHE A 109 -4.71 -2.30 -10.92
CA PHE A 109 -5.76 -3.06 -10.23
C PHE A 109 -6.37 -2.28 -9.06
N LYS A 110 -7.69 -2.34 -8.95
CA LYS A 110 -8.42 -1.72 -7.83
C LYS A 110 -8.10 -2.46 -6.53
N LYS A 111 -7.68 -1.71 -5.51
CA LYS A 111 -7.36 -2.26 -4.18
C LYS A 111 -7.89 -1.37 -3.04
N PRO A 112 -8.25 -1.95 -1.89
CA PRO A 112 -8.54 -1.18 -0.69
C PRO A 112 -7.29 -0.46 -0.16
N CYS A 113 -7.50 0.64 0.57
CA CYS A 113 -6.40 1.53 1.00
C CYS A 113 -5.40 0.89 1.97
N TYR A 114 -5.79 -0.16 2.71
CA TYR A 114 -4.88 -0.82 3.65
C TYR A 114 -3.73 -1.57 2.94
N LEU A 115 -3.89 -1.89 1.65
CA LEU A 115 -2.84 -2.50 0.83
C LEU A 115 -1.87 -1.47 0.23
N PHE A 116 -2.08 -0.16 0.45
CA PHE A 116 -1.13 0.87 0.00
C PHE A 116 0.18 0.80 0.80
N ALA A 117 1.31 0.89 0.09
CA ALA A 117 2.64 1.01 0.67
C ALA A 117 3.45 2.13 0.02
N LEU A 118 4.32 2.77 0.83
CA LEU A 118 5.35 3.69 0.35
C LEU A 118 6.62 3.49 1.19
N VAL A 119 7.72 3.14 0.53
CA VAL A 119 9.02 3.01 1.16
C VAL A 119 9.98 4.02 0.55
N VAL A 120 10.63 4.81 1.40
CA VAL A 120 11.66 5.79 1.00
C VAL A 120 12.82 5.67 1.98
N GLY A 121 14.00 5.30 1.49
CA GLY A 121 15.19 5.12 2.31
C GLY A 121 16.42 4.80 1.48
N GLN A 122 17.57 4.72 2.15
CA GLN A 122 18.81 4.19 1.56
C GLN A 122 18.76 2.66 1.67
N LEU A 123 18.34 2.01 0.59
CA LEU A 123 18.19 0.56 0.51
C LEU A 123 18.94 0.02 -0.70
N GLU A 124 19.36 -1.23 -0.59
CA GLU A 124 19.96 -2.01 -1.66
C GLU A 124 19.14 -3.28 -1.86
N SER A 125 19.06 -3.76 -3.10
CA SER A 125 18.24 -4.91 -3.43
C SER A 125 19.06 -6.14 -3.80
N ARG A 126 18.57 -7.31 -3.39
CA ARG A 126 18.86 -8.56 -4.07
C ARG A 126 17.84 -8.78 -5.18
N ASP A 127 18.31 -8.75 -6.42
CA ASP A 127 17.48 -8.92 -7.61
C ASP A 127 17.54 -10.37 -8.12
N ASN A 128 16.42 -10.84 -8.65
CA ASN A 128 16.32 -12.10 -9.38
C ASN A 128 15.10 -12.07 -10.32
N THR A 129 14.85 -13.17 -11.02
CA THR A 129 13.66 -13.33 -11.87
C THR A 129 12.94 -14.65 -11.61
N PHE A 130 11.65 -14.69 -11.93
CA PHE A 130 10.84 -15.91 -12.01
C PHE A 130 10.16 -15.96 -13.38
N VAL A 131 10.17 -17.12 -14.02
CA VAL A 131 9.48 -17.32 -15.31
C VAL A 131 8.17 -18.03 -15.01
N ALA A 132 7.07 -17.30 -15.19
CA ALA A 132 5.73 -17.83 -15.01
C ALA A 132 5.42 -18.92 -16.05
N ARG A 133 4.42 -19.76 -15.77
CA ARG A 133 3.95 -20.80 -16.70
C ARG A 133 3.55 -20.26 -18.08
N SER A 134 3.10 -19.01 -18.18
CA SER A 134 2.79 -18.31 -19.44
C SER A 134 4.03 -17.93 -20.26
N GLY A 135 5.22 -18.06 -19.69
CA GLY A 135 6.49 -17.55 -20.23
C GLY A 135 6.78 -16.09 -19.85
N ARG A 136 5.87 -15.40 -19.14
CA ARG A 136 6.13 -14.05 -18.63
C ARG A 136 7.28 -14.09 -17.61
N THR A 137 8.24 -13.18 -17.75
CA THR A 137 9.33 -13.03 -16.77
C THR A 137 8.96 -11.95 -15.78
N ILE A 138 8.94 -12.32 -14.50
CA ILE A 138 8.63 -11.45 -13.37
C ILE A 138 9.94 -11.07 -12.69
N SER A 139 10.16 -9.77 -12.51
CA SER A 139 11.29 -9.24 -11.75
C SER A 139 11.01 -9.37 -10.26
N LEU A 140 11.97 -9.88 -9.49
CA LEU A 140 11.88 -10.04 -8.04
C LEU A 140 12.96 -9.20 -7.36
N ARG A 141 12.57 -8.42 -6.35
CA ARG A 141 13.51 -7.60 -5.58
C ARG A 141 13.27 -7.71 -4.09
N ILE A 142 14.33 -7.95 -3.32
CA ILE A 142 14.30 -7.90 -1.85
C ILE A 142 15.18 -6.74 -1.39
N TRP A 143 14.56 -5.70 -0.84
CA TRP A 143 15.18 -4.45 -0.42
C TRP A 143 15.50 -4.47 1.07
N THR A 144 16.75 -4.14 1.42
CA THR A 144 17.23 -4.07 2.80
C THR A 144 18.26 -2.94 2.95
N PRO A 145 18.67 -2.57 4.18
CA PRO A 145 19.96 -1.91 4.37
C PRO A 145 21.09 -2.72 3.73
N THR A 146 22.11 -2.06 3.18
CA THR A 146 23.22 -2.69 2.43
C THR A 146 23.88 -3.85 3.18
N GLN A 147 24.10 -3.71 4.49
CA GLN A 147 24.77 -4.74 5.29
C GLN A 147 23.97 -6.06 5.40
N ASP A 148 22.66 -6.01 5.17
CA ASP A 148 21.76 -7.17 5.35
C ASP A 148 21.49 -7.91 4.04
N VAL A 149 21.86 -7.33 2.88
CA VAL A 149 21.65 -7.94 1.56
C VAL A 149 22.17 -9.38 1.49
N PRO A 150 23.37 -9.72 2.01
CA PRO A 150 23.85 -11.11 1.97
C PRO A 150 22.86 -12.12 2.60
N ARG A 151 22.07 -11.72 3.59
CA ARG A 151 21.18 -12.57 4.38
C ARG A 151 19.81 -12.84 3.75
N THR A 152 19.50 -12.28 2.59
CA THR A 152 18.19 -12.47 1.90
C THR A 152 18.13 -13.69 0.95
N VAL A 153 19.11 -14.61 0.98
CA VAL A 153 19.23 -15.66 -0.05
C VAL A 153 18.06 -16.63 0.09
N HIS A 154 17.80 -17.05 1.32
CA HIS A 154 16.70 -17.95 1.65
C HIS A 154 15.34 -17.31 1.40
N ALA A 155 15.21 -16.00 1.63
CA ALA A 155 13.99 -15.27 1.32
C ALA A 155 13.68 -15.28 -0.19
N MET A 156 14.68 -15.06 -1.04
CA MET A 156 14.52 -15.13 -2.50
C MET A 156 14.18 -16.55 -2.96
N TYR A 157 14.79 -17.56 -2.35
CA TYR A 157 14.42 -18.96 -2.59
C TYR A 157 12.95 -19.22 -2.22
N SER A 158 12.54 -18.76 -1.03
CA SER A 158 11.19 -18.95 -0.50
C SER A 158 10.14 -18.31 -1.40
N LEU A 159 10.36 -17.08 -1.86
CA LEU A 159 9.45 -16.39 -2.79
C LEU A 159 9.24 -17.20 -4.08
N LYS A 160 10.34 -17.66 -4.71
CA LYS A 160 10.25 -18.48 -5.92
C LYS A 160 9.56 -19.81 -5.69
N ALA A 161 9.79 -20.44 -4.53
CA ALA A 161 9.13 -21.68 -4.15
C ALA A 161 7.62 -21.47 -4.01
N SER A 162 7.18 -20.38 -3.38
CA SER A 162 5.77 -20.01 -3.24
C SER A 162 5.09 -19.77 -4.59
N MET A 163 5.73 -18.99 -5.48
CA MET A 163 5.22 -18.75 -6.83
C MET A 163 5.06 -20.03 -7.63
N LYS A 164 6.09 -20.90 -7.61
CA LYS A 164 6.07 -22.21 -8.28
C LYS A 164 4.95 -23.10 -7.73
N TRP A 165 4.79 -23.13 -6.41
CA TRP A 165 3.82 -23.98 -5.74
C TRP A 165 2.38 -23.55 -6.07
N ASP A 166 2.11 -22.25 -6.12
CA ASP A 166 0.79 -21.72 -6.45
C ASP A 166 0.39 -22.01 -7.91
N GLU A 167 1.35 -21.92 -8.84
CA GLU A 167 1.16 -22.34 -10.22
C GLU A 167 0.88 -23.85 -10.35
N ASP A 168 1.64 -24.68 -9.63
CA ASP A 168 1.55 -26.14 -9.71
C ASP A 168 0.28 -26.69 -9.04
N VAL A 169 -0.15 -26.09 -7.93
CA VAL A 169 -1.21 -26.62 -7.07
C VAL A 169 -2.55 -25.95 -7.35
N PHE A 170 -2.59 -24.62 -7.48
CA PHE A 170 -3.81 -23.87 -7.65
C PHE A 170 -3.99 -23.29 -9.05
N ALA A 171 -3.00 -23.44 -9.93
CA ALA A 171 -3.01 -22.87 -11.27
C ALA A 171 -3.17 -21.34 -11.25
N LEU A 172 -2.67 -20.69 -10.19
CA LEU A 172 -2.65 -19.23 -10.02
C LEU A 172 -1.29 -18.69 -10.47
N GLU A 173 -1.32 -17.68 -11.33
CA GLU A 173 -0.13 -17.04 -11.90
C GLU A 173 -0.11 -15.57 -11.46
N TYR A 174 1.05 -15.10 -10.98
CA TYR A 174 1.23 -13.72 -10.52
C TYR A 174 0.97 -12.70 -11.64
N ASP A 175 0.26 -11.62 -11.34
CA ASP A 175 -0.40 -10.71 -12.29
C ASP A 175 0.38 -9.44 -12.66
N LEU A 176 1.54 -9.19 -12.02
CA LEU A 176 2.39 -8.01 -12.26
C LEU A 176 3.80 -8.39 -12.75
N ASP A 177 4.51 -7.42 -13.34
CA ASP A 177 5.86 -7.61 -13.88
C ASP A 177 6.97 -7.51 -12.81
N LEU A 178 6.63 -7.00 -11.62
CA LEU A 178 7.56 -6.76 -10.52
C LEU A 178 6.93 -7.18 -9.18
N PHE A 179 7.67 -7.94 -8.38
CA PHE A 179 7.36 -8.23 -6.98
C PHE A 179 8.47 -7.70 -6.08
N ASN A 180 8.13 -6.84 -5.13
CA ASN A 180 9.07 -6.32 -4.13
C ASN A 180 8.77 -6.92 -2.75
N ILE A 181 9.84 -7.23 -2.03
CA ILE A 181 9.85 -7.42 -0.59
C ILE A 181 10.72 -6.32 0.00
N VAL A 182 10.28 -5.70 1.09
CA VAL A 182 11.08 -4.73 1.86
C VAL A 182 11.22 -5.24 3.28
N ALA A 183 12.45 -5.45 3.74
CA ALA A 183 12.72 -5.85 5.12
C ALA A 183 13.25 -4.67 5.94
N VAL A 184 12.55 -4.36 7.04
CA VAL A 184 12.93 -3.27 7.96
C VAL A 184 13.01 -3.78 9.40
N PRO A 185 13.93 -3.24 10.23
CA PRO A 185 14.12 -3.73 11.60
C PRO A 185 12.96 -3.37 12.54
N ASP A 186 12.37 -2.19 12.37
CA ASP A 186 11.30 -1.67 13.22
C ASP A 186 9.95 -1.79 12.52
N PHE A 187 9.40 -3.00 12.53
CA PHE A 187 8.04 -3.28 12.03
C PHE A 187 7.18 -3.85 13.16
N ASN A 188 6.05 -3.19 13.45
CA ASN A 188 5.16 -3.52 14.57
C ASN A 188 4.41 -4.85 14.35
N MET A 189 4.05 -5.13 13.10
CA MET A 189 3.53 -6.42 12.67
C MET A 189 4.70 -7.32 12.25
N GLY A 190 4.49 -8.63 12.14
CA GLY A 190 5.53 -9.51 11.59
C GLY A 190 5.78 -9.20 10.12
N ASP A 191 4.70 -9.02 9.38
CA ASP A 191 4.58 -8.96 7.94
C ASP A 191 3.34 -8.15 7.54
N MET A 192 3.26 -7.78 6.25
CA MET A 192 2.14 -7.06 5.66
C MET A 192 2.09 -7.28 4.15
N GLU A 193 0.90 -7.63 3.65
CA GLU A 193 0.64 -8.14 2.30
C GLU A 193 0.43 -7.05 1.24
N ASN A 194 1.09 -5.89 1.39
CA ASN A 194 0.90 -4.78 0.47
C ASN A 194 1.18 -5.22 -0.98
N LYS A 195 0.17 -5.14 -1.86
CA LYS A 195 0.23 -5.67 -3.24
C LYS A 195 1.51 -5.22 -3.96
N SER A 196 2.31 -6.19 -4.43
CA SER A 196 3.61 -5.99 -5.11
C SER A 196 4.73 -5.38 -4.26
N MET A 197 4.50 -5.11 -2.98
CA MET A 197 5.48 -4.49 -2.08
C MET A 197 5.31 -4.96 -0.63
N ASN A 198 5.40 -6.28 -0.41
CA ASN A 198 5.24 -6.85 0.92
C ASN A 198 6.32 -6.30 1.87
N ILE A 199 5.91 -5.86 3.07
CA ILE A 199 6.81 -5.28 4.07
C ILE A 199 6.92 -6.22 5.25
N PHE A 200 8.15 -6.57 5.63
CA PHE A 200 8.40 -7.52 6.70
C PHE A 200 9.29 -6.93 7.78
N ASN A 201 9.12 -7.44 8.99
CA ASN A 201 10.16 -7.40 10.01
C ASN A 201 11.39 -8.17 9.52
N SER A 202 12.58 -7.57 9.66
CA SER A 202 13.83 -8.16 9.19
C SER A 202 14.10 -9.56 9.76
N LYS A 203 13.64 -9.86 10.98
CA LYS A 203 13.77 -11.19 11.59
C LYS A 203 13.07 -12.30 10.78
N LEU A 204 12.03 -11.96 10.02
CA LEU A 204 11.24 -12.91 9.23
C LEU A 204 11.69 -12.99 7.77
N VAL A 205 12.81 -12.34 7.41
CA VAL A 205 13.37 -12.35 6.05
C VAL A 205 14.86 -12.70 6.05
N LEU A 206 15.62 -12.23 7.04
CA LEU A 206 17.07 -12.36 7.06
C LEU A 206 17.50 -13.66 7.73
N ALA A 207 18.27 -14.48 7.01
CA ALA A 207 18.90 -15.68 7.55
C ALA A 207 20.36 -15.81 7.09
N SER A 208 21.20 -16.34 7.97
CA SER A 208 22.55 -16.79 7.64
C SER A 208 22.85 -18.11 8.36
N PRO A 209 23.66 -19.02 7.78
CA PRO A 209 24.04 -20.27 8.45
C PRO A 209 24.70 -20.07 9.82
N GLU A 210 25.34 -18.92 10.04
CA GLU A 210 26.04 -18.59 11.28
C GLU A 210 25.09 -18.17 12.41
N THR A 211 23.89 -17.69 12.08
CA THR A 211 22.99 -17.04 13.05
C THR A 211 21.57 -17.59 13.10
N ALA A 212 21.11 -18.30 12.06
CA ALA A 212 19.73 -18.79 11.95
C ALA A 212 19.67 -20.30 12.18
N THR A 213 18.66 -20.74 12.92
CA THR A 213 18.36 -22.15 13.15
C THR A 213 17.51 -22.72 12.01
N ASP A 214 17.43 -24.04 11.89
CA ASP A 214 16.52 -24.70 10.92
C ASP A 214 15.06 -24.25 11.08
N ALA A 215 14.64 -24.00 12.32
CA ALA A 215 13.31 -23.47 12.62
C ALA A 215 13.11 -22.05 12.06
N ASP A 216 14.15 -21.21 12.08
CA ASP A 216 14.10 -19.88 11.47
C ASP A 216 13.98 -19.98 9.95
N TYR A 217 14.75 -20.86 9.31
CA TYR A 217 14.63 -21.12 7.87
C TYR A 217 13.23 -21.60 7.48
N ALA A 218 12.64 -22.52 8.24
CA ALA A 218 11.27 -22.99 8.01
C ALA A 218 10.24 -21.87 8.22
N THR A 219 10.44 -21.03 9.23
CA THR A 219 9.56 -19.88 9.52
C THR A 219 9.58 -18.86 8.40
N ILE A 220 10.77 -18.48 7.91
CA ILE A 220 10.92 -17.54 6.79
C ILE A 220 10.24 -18.07 5.53
N LEU A 221 10.40 -19.36 5.23
CA LEU A 221 9.72 -20.00 4.11
C LEU A 221 8.18 -19.91 4.25
N GLY A 222 7.66 -20.24 5.42
CA GLY A 222 6.23 -20.20 5.70
C GLY A 222 5.63 -18.80 5.62
N VAL A 223 6.32 -17.80 6.20
CA VAL A 223 5.87 -16.40 6.23
C VAL A 223 5.91 -15.77 4.84
N ILE A 224 7.00 -15.95 4.08
CA ILE A 224 7.05 -15.43 2.70
C ILE A 224 6.00 -16.10 1.81
N GLY A 225 5.73 -17.39 2.03
CA GLY A 225 4.61 -18.08 1.40
C GLY A 225 3.27 -17.43 1.75
N HIS A 226 2.96 -17.32 3.05
CA HIS A 226 1.73 -16.72 3.54
C HIS A 226 1.43 -15.36 2.90
N GLU A 227 2.43 -14.49 2.89
CA GLU A 227 2.31 -13.13 2.36
C GLU A 227 2.21 -13.07 0.83
N TYR A 228 2.85 -14.00 0.11
CA TYR A 228 2.66 -14.14 -1.32
C TYR A 228 1.25 -14.63 -1.67
N PHE A 229 0.71 -15.58 -0.90
CA PHE A 229 -0.61 -16.19 -1.18
C PHE A 229 -1.81 -15.26 -0.92
N HIS A 230 -1.60 -14.09 -0.31
CA HIS A 230 -2.64 -13.05 -0.24
C HIS A 230 -2.87 -12.33 -1.57
N ASN A 231 -1.96 -12.49 -2.54
CA ASN A 231 -1.97 -11.80 -3.84
C ASN A 231 -3.15 -12.18 -4.74
#